data_AF-A0A6L7W5W7-F1
#
_entry.id   AF-A0A6L7W5W7-F1
#
_cell.length_a   1.000
_cell.length_b   1.000
_cell.length_c   1.000
_cell.angle_alpha   90.00
_cell.angle_beta   90.00
_cell.angle_gamma   90.00
#
_symmetry.space_group_name_H-M   'P 1'
#
loop_
_entity.id
_entity.type
_entity.pdbx_description
1 polymer ?
#
loop_
_entity_poly.entity_id
_entity_poly.type
_entity_poly.pdbx_seq_one_letter_code
_entity_poly.pdbx_strand_id
1 'polypeptide(L)' 'MATSRTVYKYHFKLGNRIVHTGITRDIDRREAEHQQKPGWGRGHIVQVGFRTTQEAALQWEAEQRRLGKPTGP' A
#
# COMPACT_ATOMS: atom_id res chain seq x y z
N MET A 1 -18.72 6.85 -16.97
CA MET A 1 -18.42 7.20 -15.56
C MET A 1 -16.93 7.42 -15.46
N ALA A 2 -16.47 8.61 -15.07
CA ALA A 2 -15.04 8.86 -14.89
C ALA A 2 -14.55 8.01 -13.72
N THR A 3 -13.73 7.00 -13.98
CA THR A 3 -13.04 6.23 -12.94
C THR A 3 -12.03 7.15 -12.27
N SER A 4 -12.49 7.88 -11.25
CA SER A 4 -11.68 8.82 -10.50
C SER A 4 -10.44 8.11 -9.96
N ARG A 5 -9.24 8.65 -10.25
CA ARG A 5 -7.94 8.13 -9.80
C ARG A 5 -7.77 8.42 -8.30
N THR A 6 -8.50 7.70 -7.46
CA THR A 6 -8.55 7.92 -6.01
C THR A 6 -7.75 6.90 -5.22
N VAL A 7 -7.18 5.89 -5.88
CA VAL A 7 -6.46 4.82 -5.20
C VAL A 7 -4.96 5.07 -5.25
N TYR A 8 -4.35 5.04 -4.08
CA TYR A 8 -2.91 5.08 -3.86
C TYR A 8 -2.35 3.68 -3.76
N LYS A 9 -1.19 3.48 -4.36
CA LYS A 9 -0.37 2.28 -4.22
C LYS A 9 0.73 2.58 -3.22
N TYR A 10 1.04 1.64 -2.33
CA TYR A 10 2.01 1.93 -1.28
C TYR A 10 2.81 0.72 -0.81
N HIS A 11 4.01 0.99 -0.29
CA HIS A 11 4.84 0.05 0.46
C HIS A 11 4.94 0.51 1.91
N PHE A 12 4.49 -0.30 2.85
CA PHE A 12 4.81 -0.10 4.26
C PHE A 12 6.23 -0.58 4.53
N LYS A 13 7.10 0.35 4.92
CA LYS A 13 8.49 0.08 5.23
C LYS A 13 8.69 0.11 6.74
N LEU A 14 9.40 -0.90 7.24
CA LEU A 14 9.92 -0.92 8.60
C LEU A 14 11.45 -0.79 8.50
N GLY A 15 11.95 0.42 8.72
CA GLY A 15 13.34 0.76 8.39
C GLY A 15 13.63 0.58 6.89
N ASN A 16 14.61 -0.26 6.55
CA ASN A 16 15.00 -0.53 5.16
C ASN A 16 14.25 -1.70 4.50
N ARG A 17 13.32 -2.36 5.21
CA ARG A 17 12.60 -3.53 4.69
C ARG A 17 11.14 -3.17 4.37
N ILE A 18 10.68 -3.61 3.19
CA ILE A 18 9.25 -3.61 2.85
C ILE A 18 8.61 -4.78 3.59
N VAL A 19 7.71 -4.50 4.52
CA VAL A 19 7.00 -5.53 5.30
C VAL A 19 5.56 -5.71 4.84
N HIS A 20 5.00 -4.71 4.16
CA HIS A 20 3.68 -4.81 3.56
C HIS A 20 3.55 -3.96 2.30
N THR A 21 2.71 -4.40 1.38
CA THR A 21 2.45 -3.72 0.12
C THR A 21 0.96 -3.82 -0.15
N GLY A 22 0.33 -2.71 -0.54
CA GLY A 22 -1.09 -2.74 -0.83
C GLY A 22 -1.58 -1.43 -1.43
N ILE A 23 -2.90 -1.36 -1.57
CA ILE A 23 -3.58 -0.19 -2.13
C ILE A 23 -4.53 0.41 -1.09
N THR A 24 -4.66 1.74 -1.07
CA THR A 24 -5.58 2.45 -0.17
C THR A 24 -6.14 3.70 -0.84
N ARG A 25 -7.30 4.16 -0.40
CA ARG A 25 -7.83 5.49 -0.76
C ARG A 25 -7.39 6.57 0.22
N ASP A 26 -6.97 6.17 1.42
CA ASP A 26 -6.51 7.05 2.49
C ASP A 26 -5.20 6.51 3.06
N ILE A 27 -4.10 7.23 2.82
CA ILE A 27 -2.77 6.82 3.29
C ILE A 27 -2.64 7.06 4.79
N ASP A 28 -3.04 8.23 5.28
CA ASP A 28 -2.86 8.63 6.69
C ASP A 28 -3.58 7.66 7.63
N ARG A 29 -4.84 7.34 7.34
CA ARG A 29 -5.62 6.37 8.12
C ARG A 29 -4.95 5.00 8.11
N ARG A 30 -4.50 4.55 6.93
CA ARG A 30 -3.92 3.22 6.75
C ARG A 30 -2.56 3.10 7.45
N GLU A 31 -1.78 4.17 7.47
CA GLU A 31 -0.51 4.22 8.19
C GLU A 31 -0.74 4.10 9.69
N ALA A 32 -1.70 4.86 10.23
CA ALA A 32 -2.05 4.78 11.65
C ALA A 32 -2.53 3.37 12.04
N GLU A 33 -3.36 2.71 11.21
CA GLU A 33 -3.78 1.32 11.42
C GLU A 33 -2.58 0.36 11.45
N HIS A 34 -1.62 0.53 10.53
CA HIS A 34 -0.43 -0.32 10.47
C HIS A 34 0.53 -0.06 11.63
N GLN A 35 0.71 1.19 12.05
CA GLN A 35 1.55 1.55 13.20
C GLN A 35 1.00 1.00 14.53
N GLN A 36 -0.32 0.83 14.64
CA GLN A 36 -0.94 0.19 15.80
C GLN A 36 -0.65 -1.31 15.90
N LYS A 37 -0.16 -1.96 14.83
CA LYS A 37 0.17 -3.39 14.88
C LYS A 37 1.43 -3.64 15.71
N PRO A 38 1.45 -4.72 16.51
CA PRO A 38 2.63 -5.09 17.30
C PRO A 38 3.84 -5.34 16.40
N GLY A 39 4.95 -4.64 16.67
CA GLY A 39 6.18 -4.69 15.88
C GLY A 39 6.23 -3.75 14.67
N TRP A 40 5.16 -3.01 14.37
CA TRP A 40 5.06 -2.13 13.18
C TRP A 40 5.04 -0.64 13.54
N GLY A 41 5.05 -0.27 14.83
CA GLY A 41 4.94 1.12 15.28
C GLY A 41 6.06 2.07 14.85
N ARG A 42 7.18 1.57 14.30
CA ARG A 42 8.24 2.38 13.68
C ARG A 42 8.17 2.42 12.15
N GLY A 43 7.19 1.73 11.58
CA GLY A 43 7.00 1.68 10.13
C GLY A 43 6.20 2.86 9.62
N HIS A 44 6.36 3.14 8.33
CA HIS A 44 5.63 4.18 7.64
C HIS A 44 5.25 3.72 6.23
N ILE A 45 4.15 4.26 5.71
CA ILE A 45 3.70 4.06 4.35
C ILE A 45 4.53 4.94 3.40
N VAL A 46 5.11 4.31 2.39
CA VAL A 46 5.75 4.98 1.26
C VAL A 46 4.87 4.84 0.02
N GLN A 47 4.34 5.95 -0.46
CA GLN A 47 3.55 5.98 -1.69
C GLN A 47 4.40 5.56 -2.90
N VAL A 48 3.80 4.77 -3.78
CA VAL A 48 4.41 4.28 -5.02
C VAL A 48 3.77 4.95 -6.23
N GLY A 49 4.48 5.94 -6.77
CA GLY A 49 4.06 6.66 -7.97
C GLY A 49 2.78 7.47 -7.78
N PHE A 50 2.02 7.66 -8.86
CA PHE A 50 0.81 8.47 -8.88
C PHE A 50 -0.46 7.69 -8.50
N ARG A 51 -1.49 8.46 -8.14
CA ARG A 51 -2.86 7.95 -7.92
C ARG A 51 -3.38 7.30 -9.19
N THR A 52 -4.04 6.17 -9.04
CA THR A 52 -4.53 5.37 -10.17
C THR A 52 -5.98 4.92 -9.95
N THR A 53 -6.58 4.35 -11.00
CA THR A 53 -7.90 3.74 -10.91
C THR A 53 -7.84 2.48 -10.04
N GLN A 54 -8.97 2.10 -9.45
CA GLN A 54 -9.04 0.90 -8.62
C GLN A 54 -8.58 -0.37 -9.37
N GLU A 55 -8.97 -0.52 -10.63
CA GLU A 55 -8.58 -1.67 -11.46
C GLU A 55 -7.06 -1.75 -11.66
N ALA A 56 -6.42 -0.62 -12.02
CA ALA A 56 -4.98 -0.57 -12.19
C ALA A 56 -4.23 -0.74 -10.85
N ALA A 57 -4.82 -0.31 -9.74
CA ALA A 57 -4.27 -0.53 -8.40
C ALA A 57 -4.31 -2.02 -8.03
N LEU A 58 -5.43 -2.70 -8.30
CA LEU A 58 -5.58 -4.15 -8.08
C LEU A 58 -4.62 -4.96 -8.95
N GLN A 59 -4.47 -4.59 -10.22
CA GLN A 59 -3.48 -5.22 -11.10
C GLN A 59 -2.06 -5.06 -10.58
N TRP A 60 -1.72 -3.86 -10.10
CA TRP A 60 -0.42 -3.62 -9.48
C TRP A 60 -0.21 -4.47 -8.23
N GLU A 61 -1.19 -4.58 -7.34
CA GLU A 61 -1.11 -5.42 -6.14
C GLU A 61 -0.94 -6.91 -6.51
N ALA A 62 -1.69 -7.40 -7.50
CA ALA A 62 -1.54 -8.75 -8.03
C ALA A 62 -0.13 -8.99 -8.61
N GLU A 63 0.45 -8.00 -9.28
CA GLU A 63 1.83 -8.05 -9.76
C GLU A 63 2.83 -8.08 -8.60
N GLN A 64 2.64 -7.27 -7.55
CA GLN A 64 3.50 -7.33 -6.35
C GLN A 64 3.44 -8.71 -5.69
N ARG A 65 2.27 -9.34 -5.64
CA ARG A 65 2.09 -10.71 -5.15
C ARG A 65 2.84 -11.71 -6.03
N ARG A 66 2.78 -11.57 -7.36
CA ARG A 66 3.53 -12.39 -8.32
C ARG A 66 5.05 -12.23 -8.16
N LEU A 67 5.51 -11.03 -7.81
CA LEU A 67 6.91 -10.73 -7.51
C LEU A 67 7.36 -11.24 -6.12
N GLY A 68 6.48 -11.89 -5.35
CA GLY A 68 6.80 -12.43 -4.03
C GLY A 68 6.90 -11.37 -2.93
N LYS A 69 6.36 -10.17 -3.14
CA LYS A 69 6.32 -9.14 -2.10
C LYS A 69 5.27 -9.48 -1.04
N PRO A 70 5.44 -9.00 0.21
CA PRO A 70 4.45 -9.19 1.25
C PRO A 70 3.21 -8.32 0.95
N THR A 71 2.29 -8.86 0.16
CA THR A 71 0.95 -8.30 -0.09
C THR A 71 -0.05 -8.98 0.86
N GLY A 72 -0.90 -8.22 1.54
CA GLY A 72 -1.89 -8.79 2.46
C GLY A 72 -3.14 -7.92 2.61
N PRO A 73 -4.22 -8.47 3.18
CA PRO A 73 -5.42 -7.71 3.53
C PRO A 73 -5.21 -6.68 4.65
#